data_AF-A0A966QBM5-F1
#
_entry.id   AF-A0A966QBM5-F1
#
_cell.length_a   1.000
_cell.length_b   1.000
_cell.length_c   1.000
_cell.angle_alpha   90.00
_cell.angle_beta   90.00
_cell.angle_gamma   90.00
#
_symmetry.space_group_name_H-M   'P 1'
#
loop_
_entity.id
_entity.type
_entity.pdbx_description
1 polymer ?
#
loop_
_entity_poly.entity_id
_entity_poly.type
_entity_poly.pdbx_seq_one_letter_code
_entity_poly.pdbx_strand_id
1 'polypeptide(L)'
;YTKAIPFWLARLDKLPSNIRLTASLGGTHDDLAEKHNFKTSYVAFSESEANIRGLEIDHDDSLAYGPNEKSFAHLIHGTQPAGSEASKARTLLVKSGVFAGYSRKRKAGVLS
;
A
#
# COMPACT_ATOMS: atom_id res chain seq x y z
N TYR A 1 0.47 8.16 2.12
CA TYR A 1 1.51 7.57 3.00
C TYR A 1 2.88 8.08 2.58
N THR A 2 3.89 8.10 3.46
CA THR A 2 5.22 8.70 3.18
C THR A 2 6.37 7.80 3.62
N LYS A 3 7.48 7.83 2.87
CA LYS A 3 8.77 7.20 3.25
C LYS A 3 9.72 8.17 3.94
N ALA A 4 9.39 9.47 3.95
CA ALA A 4 10.18 10.51 4.60
C ALA A 4 9.93 10.54 6.12
N ILE A 5 10.04 9.39 6.78
CA ILE A 5 9.78 9.21 8.22
C ILE A 5 10.65 10.14 9.09
N PRO A 6 11.94 10.37 8.80
CA PRO A 6 12.74 11.33 9.58
C PRO A 6 12.20 12.76 9.56
N PHE A 7 11.67 13.21 8.41
CA PHE A 7 11.10 14.56 8.28
C PHE A 7 9.85 14.74 9.11
N TRP A 8 9.03 13.68 9.19
CA TRP A 8 7.86 13.62 10.05
C TRP A 8 8.26 13.66 11.52
N LEU A 9 9.16 12.78 11.96
CA LEU A 9 9.62 12.70 13.35
C LEU A 9 10.10 14.05 13.88
N ALA A 10 10.87 14.79 13.09
CA ALA A 10 11.40 16.10 13.46
C ALA A 10 10.33 17.21 13.62
N ARG A 11 9.06 16.93 13.34
CA ARG A 11 7.95 17.91 13.31
C ARG A 11 6.68 17.41 13.98
N LEU A 12 6.73 16.30 14.73
CA LEU A 12 5.55 15.72 15.39
C LEU A 12 4.79 16.74 16.23
N ASP A 13 5.51 17.65 16.90
CA ASP A 13 5.01 18.74 17.73
C ASP A 13 4.37 19.90 16.94
N LYS A 14 4.59 19.95 15.62
CA LYS A 14 4.16 21.04 14.72
C LYS A 14 3.03 20.64 13.78
N LEU A 15 2.60 19.38 13.81
CA LEU A 15 1.56 18.89 12.93
C LEU A 15 0.17 19.33 13.42
N PRO A 16 -0.66 19.91 12.54
CA PRO A 16 -2.07 20.14 12.83
C PRO A 16 -2.79 18.85 13.24
N SER A 17 -3.75 18.97 14.16
CA SER A 17 -4.52 17.83 14.70
C SER A 17 -5.39 17.11 13.67
N ASN A 18 -5.65 17.74 12.53
CA ASN A 18 -6.40 17.18 11.40
C ASN A 18 -5.51 16.45 10.37
N ILE A 19 -4.19 16.42 10.56
CA ILE A 19 -3.30 15.62 9.72
C ILE A 19 -3.21 14.21 10.31
N ARG A 20 -3.43 13.20 9.46
CA ARG A 20 -3.18 11.79 9.76
C ARG A 20 -2.04 11.32 8.87
N LEU A 21 -1.04 10.69 9.47
CA LEU A 21 0.14 10.22 8.76
C LEU A 21 0.24 8.71 8.85
N THR A 22 0.74 8.14 7.76
CA THR A 22 1.00 6.71 7.62
C THR A 22 2.39 6.57 7.03
N ALA A 23 3.26 5.84 7.73
CA ALA A 23 4.58 5.46 7.24
C ALA A 23 4.42 4.38 6.15
N SER A 24 5.04 4.59 5.00
CA SER A 24 5.11 3.58 3.95
C SER A 24 6.37 2.74 4.17
N LEU A 25 6.19 1.45 4.37
CA LEU A 25 7.28 0.49 4.50
C LEU A 25 7.88 0.10 3.13
N GLY A 26 9.04 -0.53 3.14
CA GLY A 26 9.84 -0.82 1.94
C GLY A 26 10.75 0.35 1.57
N GLY A 27 11.23 1.09 2.57
CA GLY A 27 12.22 2.16 2.43
C GLY A 27 13.46 1.89 3.29
N THR A 28 14.32 2.91 3.41
CA THR A 28 15.57 2.82 4.20
C THR A 28 15.37 3.14 5.69
N HIS A 29 14.15 3.49 6.12
CA HIS A 29 13.85 3.99 7.46
C HIS A 29 12.67 3.24 8.10
N ASP A 30 12.45 1.99 7.70
CA ASP A 30 11.35 1.17 8.18
C ASP A 30 11.45 0.93 9.72
N ASP A 31 12.67 0.87 10.24
CA ASP A 31 13.00 0.78 11.67
C ASP A 31 12.42 1.94 12.48
N LEU A 32 12.37 3.14 11.91
CA LEU A 32 11.81 4.31 12.58
C LEU A 32 10.29 4.21 12.74
N ALA A 33 9.59 3.52 11.83
CA ALA A 33 8.15 3.32 11.95
C ALA A 33 7.80 2.41 13.14
N GLU A 34 8.57 1.32 13.31
CA GLU A 34 8.41 0.38 14.43
C GLU A 34 8.76 1.06 15.76
N LYS A 35 9.94 1.70 15.83
CA LYS A 35 10.43 2.35 17.05
C LYS A 35 9.47 3.41 17.61
N HIS A 36 8.77 4.11 16.73
CA HIS A 36 7.84 5.18 17.11
C HIS A 36 6.36 4.76 17.03
N ASN A 37 6.08 3.47 16.83
CA ASN A 37 4.75 2.88 16.76
C ASN A 37 3.80 3.65 15.81
N PHE A 38 4.30 3.98 14.62
CA PHE A 38 3.50 4.68 13.61
C PHE A 38 2.53 3.74 12.91
N LYS A 39 1.38 4.27 12.48
CA LYS A 39 0.51 3.61 11.49
C LYS A 39 1.32 3.35 10.22
N THR A 40 1.31 2.13 9.70
CA THR A 40 2.08 1.72 8.52
C THR A 40 1.20 1.26 7.37
N SER A 41 1.65 1.51 6.14
CA SER A 41 1.20 0.80 4.95
C SER A 41 2.33 -0.06 4.37
N TYR A 42 2.01 -1.31 4.03
CA TYR A 42 2.94 -2.29 3.47
C TYR A 42 2.52 -2.71 2.06
N VAL A 43 3.45 -3.07 1.17
CA VAL A 43 3.10 -3.65 -0.13
C VAL A 43 3.34 -5.14 -0.09
N ALA A 44 2.25 -5.92 0.02
CA ALA A 44 2.29 -7.37 0.06
C ALA A 44 2.33 -7.96 -1.35
N PHE A 45 3.17 -8.97 -1.55
CA PHE A 45 3.33 -9.65 -2.84
C PHE A 45 2.32 -10.79 -3.01
N SER A 46 1.62 -11.17 -1.93
CA SER A 46 0.51 -12.11 -1.93
C SER A 46 -0.45 -11.84 -0.76
N GLU A 47 -1.66 -12.38 -0.84
CA GLU A 47 -2.61 -12.32 0.29
C GLU A 47 -2.11 -13.08 1.51
N SER A 48 -1.44 -14.21 1.29
CA SER A 48 -0.83 -15.01 2.36
C SER A 48 0.21 -14.19 3.15
N GLU A 49 1.03 -13.41 2.46
CA GLU A 49 2.01 -12.55 3.11
C GLU A 49 1.35 -11.47 3.98
N ALA A 50 0.29 -10.82 3.50
CA ALA A 50 -0.47 -9.87 4.29
C ALA A 50 -1.07 -10.53 5.55
N ASN A 51 -1.64 -11.73 5.38
CA ASN A 51 -2.22 -12.51 6.48
C ASN A 51 -1.18 -12.92 7.53
N ILE A 52 0.00 -13.41 7.10
CA ILE A 52 1.11 -13.77 8.02
C ILE A 52 1.55 -12.56 8.85
N ARG A 53 1.52 -11.36 8.25
CA ARG A 53 1.85 -10.10 8.92
C ARG A 53 0.68 -9.53 9.74
N GLY A 54 -0.49 -10.16 9.71
CA GLY A 54 -1.70 -9.67 10.39
C GLY A 54 -2.21 -8.34 9.82
N LEU A 55 -1.94 -8.05 8.54
CA LEU A 55 -2.34 -6.81 7.88
C LEU A 55 -3.57 -7.05 7.00
N GLU A 56 -4.62 -6.28 7.22
CA GLU A 56 -5.78 -6.22 6.33
C GLU A 56 -5.38 -5.61 4.98
N ILE A 57 -5.88 -6.16 3.88
CA ILE A 57 -5.63 -5.62 2.55
C ILE A 57 -6.65 -4.51 2.26
N ASP A 58 -6.15 -3.32 1.97
CA ASP A 58 -6.97 -2.17 1.59
C ASP A 58 -7.39 -2.30 0.13
N HIS A 59 -8.68 -2.55 -0.10
CA HIS A 59 -9.25 -2.76 -1.44
C HIS A 59 -9.90 -1.52 -2.04
N ASP A 60 -10.32 -0.57 -1.20
CA ASP A 60 -11.14 0.59 -1.57
C ASP A 60 -10.62 1.92 -0.98
N ASP A 61 -9.37 1.91 -0.51
CA ASP A 61 -8.68 3.00 0.18
C ASP A 61 -9.30 3.38 1.54
N SER A 62 -10.33 2.69 2.04
CA SER A 62 -10.98 3.02 3.32
C SER A 62 -10.07 2.88 4.52
N LEU A 63 -9.05 2.01 4.46
CA LEU A 63 -8.07 1.90 5.53
C LEU A 63 -7.06 3.06 5.47
N ALA A 64 -6.86 3.64 4.29
CA ALA A 64 -6.04 4.82 4.06
C ALA A 64 -6.63 6.09 4.68
N TYR A 65 -7.92 6.32 4.43
CA TYR A 65 -8.60 7.56 4.78
C TYR A 65 -9.42 7.44 6.07
N GLY A 66 -9.81 8.58 6.63
CA GLY A 66 -10.69 8.62 7.78
C GLY A 66 -10.00 8.32 9.13
N PRO A 67 -10.79 7.95 10.17
CA PRO A 67 -10.29 7.82 11.53
C PRO A 67 -9.58 6.48 11.79
N ASN A 68 -9.40 5.62 10.78
CA ASN A 68 -8.74 4.34 10.97
C ASN A 68 -7.28 4.53 11.40
N GLU A 69 -6.91 3.96 12.53
CA GLU A 69 -5.54 4.00 13.07
C GLU A 69 -4.77 2.71 12.81
N LYS A 70 -5.42 1.67 12.25
CA LYS A 70 -4.79 0.38 12.00
C LYS A 70 -3.83 0.43 10.81
N SER A 71 -2.68 -0.21 10.97
CA SER A 71 -1.79 -0.53 9.87
C SER A 71 -2.45 -1.53 8.90
N PHE A 72 -2.07 -1.46 7.63
CA PHE A 72 -2.69 -2.27 6.57
C PHE A 72 -1.70 -2.55 5.44
N ALA A 73 -2.12 -3.38 4.49
CA ALA A 73 -1.36 -3.74 3.31
C ALA A 73 -2.07 -3.31 2.02
N HIS A 74 -1.28 -2.99 1.01
CA HIS A 74 -1.71 -2.98 -0.39
C HIS A 74 -1.21 -4.25 -1.03
N LEU A 75 -2.08 -4.93 -1.78
CA LEU A 75 -1.63 -6.02 -2.63
C LEU A 75 -0.86 -5.45 -3.83
N ILE A 76 0.28 -6.03 -4.19
CA ILE A 76 1.15 -5.53 -5.26
C ILE A 76 0.37 -5.38 -6.57
N HIS A 77 0.37 -4.18 -7.12
CA HIS A 77 -0.33 -3.82 -8.35
C HIS A 77 0.51 -2.89 -9.23
N GLY A 78 -0.04 -2.46 -10.37
CA GLY A 78 0.62 -1.54 -11.30
C GLY A 78 1.83 -2.14 -12.02
N THR A 79 2.52 -1.38 -12.86
CA THR A 79 3.72 -1.86 -13.55
C THR A 79 4.89 -1.92 -12.56
N GLN A 80 5.63 -3.03 -12.58
CA GLN A 80 6.79 -3.26 -11.72
C GLN A 80 8.06 -3.41 -12.57
N PRO A 81 9.26 -3.11 -12.03
CA PRO A 81 10.52 -3.27 -12.74
C PRO A 81 10.67 -4.69 -13.31
N ALA A 82 11.01 -4.81 -14.59
CA ALA A 82 11.11 -6.10 -15.25
C ALA A 82 12.13 -7.03 -14.55
N GLY A 83 11.75 -8.29 -14.35
CA GLY A 83 12.61 -9.29 -13.71
C GLY A 83 12.65 -9.25 -12.18
N SER A 84 12.11 -8.20 -11.55
CA SER A 84 12.02 -8.10 -10.09
C SER A 84 11.06 -9.13 -9.49
N GLU A 85 11.24 -9.47 -8.22
CA GLU A 85 10.29 -10.30 -7.46
C GLU A 85 8.89 -9.69 -7.45
N ALA A 86 8.78 -8.36 -7.37
CA ALA A 86 7.51 -7.65 -7.48
C ALA A 86 6.81 -7.91 -8.83
N SER A 87 7.56 -7.93 -9.93
CA SER A 87 7.02 -8.22 -11.26
C SER A 87 6.54 -9.68 -11.40
N LYS A 88 7.26 -10.62 -10.77
CA LYS A 88 6.87 -12.04 -10.73
C LYS A 88 5.62 -12.24 -9.88
N ALA A 89 5.60 -11.68 -8.67
CA ALA A 89 4.46 -11.72 -7.77
C ALA A 89 3.19 -11.14 -8.42
N ARG A 90 3.29 -9.96 -9.04
CA ARG A 90 2.19 -9.36 -9.80
C ARG A 90 1.71 -10.30 -10.92
N THR A 91 2.61 -10.93 -11.65
CA THR A 91 2.24 -11.88 -12.72
C THR A 91 1.47 -13.08 -12.16
N LEU A 92 1.87 -13.61 -11.00
CA LEU A 92 1.17 -14.70 -10.34
C LEU A 92 -0.23 -14.27 -9.88
N LEU A 93 -0.38 -13.08 -9.31
CA LEU A 93 -1.67 -12.53 -8.89
C LEU A 93 -2.65 -12.31 -10.04
N VAL A 94 -2.14 -11.88 -11.21
CA VAL A 94 -2.96 -11.78 -12.42
C VAL A 94 -3.40 -13.15 -12.90
N LYS A 95 -2.50 -14.14 -12.87
CA LYS A 95 -2.82 -15.52 -13.28
C LYS A 95 -3.81 -16.21 -12.34
N SER A 96 -3.78 -15.92 -11.04
CA SER A 96 -4.71 -16.51 -10.06
C SER A 96 -6.11 -15.90 -10.10
N GLY A 97 -6.33 -14.82 -10.86
CA GLY A 97 -7.61 -14.13 -10.92
C GLY A 97 -7.88 -13.21 -9.72
N VAL A 98 -6.98 -13.16 -8.74
CA VAL A 98 -7.08 -12.28 -7.56
C VAL A 98 -6.93 -10.81 -7.96
N PHE A 99 -6.18 -10.53 -9.03
CA PHE A 99 -5.97 -9.16 -9.52
C PHE A 99 -6.13 -9.05 -11.04
N ALA A 100 -7.27 -8.53 -11.52
CA ALA A 100 -7.50 -8.28 -12.95
C ALA A 100 -6.99 -6.91 -13.45
N GLY A 101 -6.45 -6.09 -12.54
CA GLY A 101 -6.11 -4.69 -12.80
C GLY A 101 -7.32 -3.80 -13.07
N TYR A 102 -7.13 -2.49 -12.98
CA TYR A 102 -8.14 -1.50 -13.40
C TYR A 102 -8.12 -1.36 -14.92
N SER A 103 -8.55 -2.40 -15.64
CA SER A 103 -8.81 -2.28 -17.07
C SER A 103 -10.05 -1.40 -17.24
N ARG A 104 -9.90 -0.21 -17.85
CA ARG A 104 -11.06 0.54 -18.38
C ARG A 104 -11.83 -0.43 -19.29
N LYS A 105 -13.07 -0.77 -18.95
CA LYS A 105 -13.98 -1.37 -19.93
C LYS A 105 -13.98 -0.43 -21.13
N ARG A 106 -13.44 -0.86 -22.28
CA ARG A 106 -13.70 -0.16 -23.55
C ARG A 106 -15.22 -0.13 -23.66
N LYS A 107 -15.84 1.06 -23.63
CA LYS A 107 -17.22 1.20 -24.11
C LYS A 107 -17.19 0.62 -25.52
N ALA A 108 -17.93 -0.46 -25.75
CA ALA A 108 -18.13 -0.99 -27.08
C ALA A 108 -18.58 0.20 -27.94
N GLY A 109 -17.79 0.52 -28.97
CA GLY A 109 -18.12 1.60 -29.88
C GLY A 109 -19.50 1.32 -30.48
N VAL A 110 -20.42 2.24 -30.29
CA VAL A 110 -21.63 2.30 -31.11
C VAL A 110 -21.15 2.69 -32.50
N LEU A 111 -21.07 1.71 -33.40
CA LEU A 111 -21.02 1.97 -34.83
C LEU A 111 -22.46 2.28 -35.26
N SER A 112 -22.72 3.54 -35.58
CA SER A 112 -23.86 3.99 -36.39
C SER A 112 -23.45 4.08 -37.85
#